data_AF-A0A519UBA9-F1
#
_entry.id   AF-A0A519UBA9-F1
#
_cell.length_a   1.000
_cell.length_b   1.000
_cell.length_c   1.000
_cell.angle_alpha   90.00
_cell.angle_beta   90.00
_cell.angle_gamma   90.00
#
_symmetry.space_group_name_H-M   'P 1'
#
loop_
_entity.id
_entity.type
_entity.pdbx_description
1 polymer ?
#
loop_
_entity_poly.entity_id
_entity_poly.type
_entity_poly.pdbx_seq_one_letter_code
_entity_poly.pdbx_strand_id
1 'polypeptide(L)'
;MGHYLGPARPTSLLLSLDRVAPLLLDSATAGLDHYLTAPELTRLAGFTLPKRRLEWLGARIAAKRLIRETLFGRSGATVPYNAISIDRDALGAPVVHVVGDDQPPPRLSLSHSDNLAVAFLSPSPDVRCGVDIERVEPRDASFAETYFSAREQAQAKRADDPAYALTEMWAVKA
;
A
#
# COMPACT_ATOMS: atom_id res chain seq x y z
N MET A 1 28.87 20.08 8.86
CA MET A 1 27.78 20.79 9.56
C MET A 1 26.49 20.12 9.14
N GLY A 2 26.04 19.13 9.92
CA GLY A 2 24.87 18.32 9.57
C GLY A 2 23.60 19.12 9.80
N HIS A 3 22.84 19.39 8.74
CA HIS A 3 21.51 19.95 8.86
C HIS A 3 20.62 18.92 9.58
N TYR A 4 20.21 19.21 10.81
CA TYR A 4 19.18 18.44 11.50
C TYR A 4 17.85 18.68 10.77
N LEU A 5 17.55 17.80 9.82
CA LEU A 5 16.26 17.77 9.14
C LEU A 5 15.34 16.99 10.08
N GLY A 6 14.46 17.69 10.79
CA GLY A 6 13.55 17.11 11.78
C GLY A 6 12.80 15.87 11.27
N PRO A 7 12.27 15.02 12.17
CA PRO A 7 11.83 13.67 11.84
C PRO A 7 10.83 13.65 10.67
N ALA A 8 11.03 12.72 9.75
CA ALA A 8 10.06 12.47 8.69
C ALA A 8 8.72 12.07 9.33
N ARG A 9 7.63 12.67 8.85
CA ARG A 9 6.28 12.44 9.37
C ARG A 9 5.64 11.24 8.66
N PRO A 10 4.66 10.57 9.29
CA PRO A 10 3.84 9.61 8.59
C PRO A 10 3.19 10.26 7.36
N THR A 11 3.15 9.52 6.24
CA THR A 11 2.65 10.01 4.96
C THR A 11 2.11 8.85 4.14
N SER A 12 1.31 9.16 3.11
CA SER A 12 0.79 8.19 2.17
C SER A 12 1.05 8.59 0.73
N LEU A 13 0.97 7.61 -0.17
CA LEU A 13 1.01 7.79 -1.60
C LEU A 13 -0.08 6.95 -2.23
N LEU A 14 -0.91 7.62 -3.04
CA LEU A 14 -1.93 7.00 -3.86
C LEU A 14 -1.44 6.88 -5.31
N LEU A 15 -1.61 5.71 -5.91
CA LEU A 15 -1.21 5.41 -7.28
C LEU A 15 -2.38 4.80 -8.05
N SER A 16 -2.71 5.39 -9.20
CA SER A 16 -3.65 4.80 -10.16
C SER A 16 -3.00 3.61 -10.87
N LEU A 17 -3.73 2.49 -10.92
CA LEU A 17 -3.25 1.26 -11.56
C LEU A 17 -3.14 1.38 -13.08
N ASP A 18 -3.87 2.30 -13.72
CA ASP A 18 -3.69 2.63 -15.14
C ASP A 18 -2.27 3.12 -15.47
N ARG A 19 -1.58 3.76 -14.51
CA ARG A 19 -0.19 4.18 -14.68
C ARG A 19 0.80 3.02 -14.59
N VAL A 20 0.35 1.88 -14.06
CA VAL A 20 1.16 0.69 -13.80
C VAL A 20 0.88 -0.38 -14.85
N ALA A 21 -0.35 -0.46 -15.35
CA ALA A 21 -0.79 -1.47 -16.32
C ALA A 21 0.13 -1.61 -17.55
N PRO A 22 0.68 -0.54 -18.15
CA PRO A 22 1.62 -0.67 -19.27
C PRO A 22 2.87 -1.50 -18.95
N LEU A 23 3.34 -1.50 -17.69
CA LEU A 23 4.52 -2.27 -17.26
C LEU A 23 4.28 -3.79 -17.30
N LEU A 24 3.03 -4.24 -17.35
CA LEU A 24 2.68 -5.67 -17.50
C LEU A 24 2.48 -6.08 -18.96
N LEU A 25 2.26 -5.12 -19.86
CA LEU A 25 2.05 -5.37 -21.29
C LEU A 25 3.37 -5.42 -22.05
N ASP A 26 4.39 -4.72 -21.57
CA ASP A 26 5.72 -4.78 -22.15
C ASP A 26 6.29 -6.19 -21.96
N SER A 27 6.50 -6.89 -23.08
CA SER A 27 6.92 -8.30 -23.12
C SER A 27 8.36 -8.48 -22.66
N ALA A 28 9.11 -7.38 -22.52
CA ALA A 28 10.43 -7.38 -21.94
C ALA A 28 10.32 -7.22 -20.41
N THR A 29 10.73 -8.25 -19.68
CA THR A 29 10.99 -8.17 -18.22
C THR A 29 11.93 -7.01 -17.85
N ALA A 30 12.66 -6.46 -18.83
CA ALA A 30 13.64 -5.38 -18.77
C ALA A 30 13.13 -4.03 -18.21
N GLY A 31 11.83 -3.90 -17.92
CA GLY A 31 11.29 -2.74 -17.19
C GLY A 31 10.94 -3.04 -15.73
N LEU A 32 10.60 -4.28 -15.39
CA LEU A 32 10.10 -4.64 -14.07
C LEU A 32 11.21 -4.87 -13.05
N ASP A 33 12.37 -5.34 -13.49
CA ASP A 33 13.59 -5.49 -12.67
C ASP A 33 14.17 -4.16 -12.19
N HIS A 34 13.83 -3.05 -12.85
CA HIS A 34 14.08 -1.71 -12.34
C HIS A 34 13.32 -1.47 -11.03
N TYR A 35 12.06 -1.92 -10.95
CA TYR A 35 11.15 -1.66 -9.82
C TYR A 35 11.18 -2.75 -8.76
N LEU A 36 11.38 -4.01 -9.14
CA LEU A 36 11.19 -5.18 -8.31
C LEU A 36 12.51 -5.92 -8.09
N THR A 37 12.65 -6.50 -6.90
CA THR A 37 13.71 -7.45 -6.59
C THR A 37 13.46 -8.79 -7.29
N ALA A 38 14.47 -9.66 -7.40
CA ALA A 38 14.29 -11.00 -7.98
C ALA A 38 13.20 -11.83 -7.26
N PRO A 39 13.13 -11.90 -5.91
CA PRO A 39 12.03 -12.57 -5.21
C PRO A 39 10.65 -11.96 -5.53
N GLU A 40 10.56 -10.64 -5.66
CA GLU A 40 9.32 -9.96 -6.03
C GLU A 40 8.89 -10.23 -7.47
N LEU A 41 9.84 -10.33 -8.41
CA LEU A 41 9.56 -10.75 -9.79
C LEU A 41 8.99 -12.16 -9.83
N THR A 42 9.60 -13.10 -9.08
CA THR A 42 9.07 -14.47 -8.94
C THR A 42 7.67 -14.45 -8.33
N ARG A 43 7.43 -13.62 -7.31
CA ARG A 43 6.10 -13.50 -6.69
C ARG A 43 5.06 -12.93 -7.65
N LEU A 44 5.43 -11.91 -8.43
CA LEU A 44 4.57 -11.30 -9.44
C LEU A 44 4.15 -12.33 -10.50
N ALA A 45 5.10 -13.15 -10.97
CA ALA A 45 4.85 -14.19 -11.96
C ALA A 45 3.89 -15.29 -11.46
N GLY A 46 3.81 -15.49 -10.13
CA GLY A 46 2.91 -16.48 -9.53
C GLY A 46 1.43 -16.06 -9.45
N PHE A 47 1.06 -14.82 -9.80
CA PHE A 47 -0.34 -14.40 -9.82
C PHE A 47 -1.03 -14.83 -11.12
N THR A 48 -2.09 -15.63 -11.00
CA THR A 48 -2.89 -16.10 -12.14
C THR A 48 -3.98 -15.10 -12.56
N LEU A 49 -4.58 -14.39 -11.60
CA LEU A 49 -5.61 -13.40 -11.87
C LEU A 49 -4.98 -12.06 -12.31
N PRO A 50 -5.25 -11.54 -13.52
CA PRO A 50 -4.63 -10.32 -14.02
C PRO A 50 -4.87 -9.10 -13.11
N LYS A 51 -6.10 -8.94 -12.61
CA LYS A 51 -6.46 -7.87 -11.67
C LYS A 51 -5.59 -7.93 -10.42
N ARG A 52 -5.46 -9.11 -9.80
CA ARG A 52 -4.66 -9.30 -8.59
C ARG A 52 -3.18 -9.02 -8.82
N ARG A 53 -2.67 -9.43 -9.99
CA ARG A 53 -1.28 -9.17 -10.41
C ARG A 53 -1.01 -7.66 -10.53
N LEU A 54 -1.93 -6.91 -11.15
CA LEU A 54 -1.84 -5.46 -11.30
C LEU A 54 -1.96 -4.72 -9.96
N GLU A 55 -2.93 -5.07 -9.13
CA GLU A 55 -3.09 -4.52 -7.77
C GLU A 55 -1.83 -4.71 -6.93
N TRP A 56 -1.27 -5.92 -6.94
CA TRP A 56 -0.05 -6.23 -6.20
C TRP A 56 1.13 -5.41 -6.73
N LEU A 57 1.31 -5.30 -8.05
CA LEU A 57 2.37 -4.52 -8.64
C LEU A 57 2.23 -3.03 -8.28
N GLY A 58 1.03 -2.48 -8.39
CA GLY A 58 0.74 -1.10 -8.06
C GLY A 58 1.05 -0.77 -6.60
N ALA A 59 0.63 -1.62 -5.67
CA ALA A 59 0.95 -1.45 -4.25
C ALA A 59 2.46 -1.52 -3.98
N ARG A 60 3.20 -2.40 -4.67
CA ARG A 60 4.67 -2.49 -4.54
C ARG A 60 5.36 -1.22 -5.04
N ILE A 61 4.98 -0.73 -6.22
CA ILE A 61 5.55 0.49 -6.79
C ILE A 61 5.23 1.71 -5.92
N ALA A 62 3.96 1.83 -5.46
CA ALA A 62 3.54 2.90 -4.57
C ALA A 62 4.37 2.92 -3.27
N ALA A 63 4.55 1.75 -2.65
CA ALA A 63 5.33 1.59 -1.43
C ALA A 63 6.78 2.00 -1.61
N LYS A 64 7.47 1.45 -2.62
CA LYS A 64 8.89 1.73 -2.84
C LYS A 64 9.12 3.18 -3.20
N ARG A 65 8.21 3.80 -3.96
CA ARG A 65 8.26 5.23 -4.25
C ARG A 65 8.13 6.07 -2.98
N LEU A 66 7.14 5.75 -2.13
CA LEU A 66 6.94 6.44 -0.86
C LEU A 66 8.15 6.31 0.07
N ILE A 67 8.76 5.12 0.15
CA ILE A 67 9.99 4.86 0.92
C ILE A 67 11.12 5.75 0.41
N ARG A 68 11.37 5.77 -0.91
CA ARG A 68 12.41 6.61 -1.53
C ARG A 68 12.22 8.09 -1.20
N GLU A 69 11.01 8.61 -1.45
CA GLU A 69 10.71 10.03 -1.25
C GLU A 69 10.81 10.43 0.22
N THR A 70 10.34 9.56 1.14
CA THR A 70 10.25 9.91 2.57
C THR A 70 11.56 9.73 3.32
N LEU A 71 12.29 8.64 3.08
CA LEU A 71 13.50 8.30 3.85
C LEU A 71 14.77 8.86 3.22
N PHE A 72 14.84 8.91 1.88
CA PHE A 72 16.08 9.22 1.16
C PHE A 72 16.02 10.52 0.35
N GLY A 73 14.82 11.03 0.04
CA GLY A 73 14.64 12.23 -0.77
C GLY A 73 15.29 13.49 -0.17
N ARG A 74 15.41 13.57 1.16
CA ARG A 74 15.99 14.71 1.87
C ARG A 74 17.52 14.71 1.93
N SER A 75 18.15 13.54 1.89
CA SER A 75 19.61 13.40 1.91
C SER A 75 20.23 13.51 0.52
N GLY A 76 19.41 13.54 -0.53
CA GLY A 76 19.85 13.48 -1.92
C GLY A 76 20.36 12.09 -2.33
N ALA A 77 20.25 11.10 -1.44
CA ALA A 77 20.63 9.72 -1.74
C ALA A 77 19.70 9.14 -2.81
N THR A 78 20.28 8.58 -3.86
CA THR A 78 19.52 7.86 -4.89
C THR A 78 19.52 6.38 -4.56
N VAL A 79 18.42 5.91 -3.98
CA VAL A 79 18.18 4.47 -3.75
C VAL A 79 17.44 3.89 -4.95
N PRO A 80 17.99 2.88 -5.66
CA PRO A 80 17.26 2.16 -6.71
C PRO A 80 16.00 1.47 -6.16
N TYR A 81 14.92 1.38 -6.94
CA TYR A 81 13.70 0.71 -6.47
C TYR A 81 13.94 -0.78 -6.14
N ASN A 82 14.74 -1.46 -6.95
CA ASN A 82 15.12 -2.85 -6.73
C ASN A 82 16.18 -3.06 -5.62
N ALA A 83 16.66 -2.00 -4.97
CA ALA A 83 17.43 -2.11 -3.73
C ALA A 83 16.52 -2.16 -2.49
N ILE A 84 15.21 -1.97 -2.66
CA ILE A 84 14.21 -2.04 -1.60
C ILE A 84 13.44 -3.35 -1.76
N SER A 85 13.46 -4.24 -0.77
CA SER A 85 12.55 -5.39 -0.71
C SER A 85 11.43 -5.14 0.28
N ILE A 86 10.26 -5.72 0.02
CA ILE A 86 9.13 -5.67 0.94
C ILE A 86 8.58 -7.09 1.12
N ASP A 87 8.94 -7.68 2.25
CA ASP A 87 8.54 -9.02 2.65
C ASP A 87 7.33 -8.98 3.58
N ARG A 88 6.90 -10.14 4.08
CA ARG A 88 5.87 -10.25 5.10
C ARG A 88 6.46 -10.88 6.35
N ASP A 89 6.11 -10.36 7.52
CA ASP A 89 6.39 -11.03 8.79
C ASP A 89 5.46 -12.23 9.02
N ALA A 90 5.60 -12.88 10.18
CA ALA A 90 4.81 -14.04 10.57
C ALA A 90 3.31 -13.75 10.70
N LEU A 91 2.91 -12.50 10.88
CA LEU A 91 1.51 -12.05 10.97
C LEU A 91 1.00 -11.49 9.62
N GLY A 92 1.84 -11.50 8.58
CA GLY A 92 1.51 -11.02 7.25
C GLY A 92 1.74 -9.53 7.02
N ALA A 93 2.23 -8.79 8.02
CA ALA A 93 2.48 -7.36 7.89
C ALA A 93 3.73 -7.08 7.01
N PRO A 94 3.74 -6.01 6.20
CA PRO A 94 4.88 -5.68 5.36
C PRO A 94 6.14 -5.34 6.18
N VAL A 95 7.27 -5.92 5.81
CA VAL A 95 8.59 -5.60 6.36
C VAL A 95 9.48 -5.06 5.25
N VAL A 96 10.02 -3.86 5.45
CA VAL A 96 10.88 -3.18 4.47
C VAL A 96 12.34 -3.52 4.76
N HIS A 97 13.09 -3.87 3.73
CA HIS A 97 14.55 -3.94 3.77
C HIS A 97 15.13 -3.08 2.65
N VAL A 98 16.19 -2.33 2.96
CA VAL A 98 16.90 -1.52 1.97
C VAL A 98 18.37 -1.90 2.01
N VAL A 99 18.94 -2.24 0.84
CA VAL A 99 20.34 -2.65 0.74
C VAL A 99 21.25 -1.51 1.21
N GLY A 100 22.11 -1.80 2.18
CA GLY A 100 23.06 -0.84 2.73
C GLY A 100 22.45 0.16 3.73
N ASP A 101 21.22 -0.06 4.18
CA ASP A 101 20.59 0.70 5.25
C ASP A 101 20.36 -0.20 6.48
N ASP A 102 21.09 0.09 7.56
CA ASP A 102 21.00 -0.64 8.82
C ASP A 102 20.03 0.02 9.83
N GLN A 103 19.32 1.07 9.42
CA GLN A 103 18.32 1.70 10.27
C GLN A 103 17.14 0.74 10.54
N PRO A 104 16.48 0.85 11.70
CA PRO A 104 15.25 0.12 11.96
C PRO A 104 14.23 0.35 10.83
N PRO A 105 13.57 -0.71 10.33
CA PRO A 105 12.69 -0.57 9.18
C PRO A 105 11.46 0.29 9.53
N PRO A 106 10.98 1.14 8.61
CA PRO A 106 9.76 1.89 8.81
C PRO A 106 8.56 0.94 8.95
N ARG A 107 7.45 1.44 9.52
CA ARG A 107 6.16 0.75 9.38
C ARG A 107 5.51 1.09 8.05
N LEU A 108 5.00 0.07 7.39
CA LEU A 108 4.35 0.18 6.09
C LEU A 108 3.01 -0.56 6.13
N SER A 109 1.97 0.09 5.61
CA SER A 109 0.69 -0.55 5.34
C SER A 109 0.30 -0.29 3.88
N LEU A 110 -0.41 -1.25 3.29
CA LEU A 110 -0.76 -1.27 1.88
C LEU A 110 -2.21 -1.70 1.74
N SER A 111 -2.96 -0.95 0.95
CA SER A 111 -4.29 -1.35 0.52
C SER A 111 -4.47 -1.00 -0.96
N HIS A 112 -5.48 -1.58 -1.58
CA HIS A 112 -5.86 -1.30 -2.95
C HIS A 112 -7.35 -1.58 -3.11
N SER A 113 -8.02 -0.78 -3.93
CA SER A 113 -9.41 -1.01 -4.28
C SER A 113 -9.69 -0.37 -5.63
N ASP A 114 -10.48 -1.08 -6.43
CA ASP A 114 -10.80 -0.69 -7.80
C ASP A 114 -9.54 -0.39 -8.64
N ASN A 115 -9.36 0.83 -9.12
CA ASN A 115 -8.22 1.27 -9.93
C ASN A 115 -7.11 1.97 -9.10
N LEU A 116 -7.10 1.81 -7.77
CA LEU A 116 -6.18 2.52 -6.89
C LEU A 116 -5.38 1.55 -6.02
N ALA A 117 -4.10 1.87 -5.82
CA ALA A 117 -3.27 1.32 -4.76
C ALA A 117 -2.77 2.44 -3.86
N VAL A 118 -2.76 2.21 -2.55
CA VAL A 118 -2.25 3.13 -1.55
C VAL A 118 -1.15 2.47 -0.73
N ALA A 119 -0.10 3.24 -0.47
CA ALA A 119 0.89 2.94 0.55
C ALA A 119 0.83 4.00 1.64
N PHE A 120 0.95 3.57 2.88
CA PHE A 120 1.13 4.45 4.04
C PHE A 120 2.40 4.05 4.77
N LEU A 121 3.21 5.04 5.11
CA LEU A 121 4.50 4.85 5.75
C LEU A 121 4.57 5.65 7.04
N SER A 122 4.97 5.01 8.14
CA SER A 122 5.51 5.69 9.31
C SER A 122 7.03 5.48 9.37
N PRO A 123 7.84 6.54 9.31
CA PRO A 123 9.29 6.45 9.50
C PRO A 123 9.70 5.97 10.89
N SER A 124 8.83 6.15 11.90
CA SER A 124 9.08 5.63 13.25
C SER A 124 8.61 4.18 13.35
N PRO A 125 9.48 3.24 13.75
CA PRO A 125 9.14 1.82 13.94
C PRO A 125 8.16 1.60 15.11
N ASP A 126 8.02 2.55 16.02
CA ASP A 126 7.16 2.43 17.21
C ASP A 126 5.72 2.85 16.94
N VAL A 127 5.46 3.50 15.82
CA VAL A 127 4.12 3.95 15.42
C VAL A 127 3.50 2.92 14.50
N ARG A 128 2.51 2.19 14.99
CA ARG A 128 1.68 1.30 14.16
C ARG A 128 0.99 2.11 13.07
N CYS A 129 0.93 1.56 11.86
CA CYS A 129 0.19 2.14 10.76
C CYS A 129 -0.75 1.13 10.11
N GLY A 130 -1.94 1.61 9.76
CA GLY A 130 -2.92 0.93 8.93
C GLY A 130 -3.41 1.90 7.88
N VAL A 131 -3.62 1.41 6.67
CA VAL A 131 -4.36 2.14 5.64
C VAL A 131 -5.29 1.16 4.96
N ASP A 132 -6.52 1.60 4.78
CA ASP A 132 -7.46 0.91 3.93
C ASP A 132 -8.09 1.89 2.95
N ILE A 133 -8.30 1.43 1.72
CA ILE A 133 -8.98 2.19 0.67
C ILE A 133 -10.04 1.31 0.08
N GLU A 134 -11.25 1.84 -0.03
CA GLU A 134 -12.40 1.08 -0.49
C GLU A 134 -13.26 1.90 -1.45
N ARG A 135 -13.72 1.24 -2.52
CA ARG A 135 -14.71 1.85 -3.40
C ARG A 135 -16.03 1.99 -2.66
N VAL A 136 -16.60 3.18 -2.71
CA VAL A 136 -17.96 3.42 -2.23
C VAL A 136 -18.91 2.88 -3.28
N GLU A 137 -19.65 1.84 -2.93
CA GLU A 137 -20.66 1.23 -3.78
C GLU A 137 -21.76 0.57 -2.95
N PRO A 138 -22.98 0.45 -3.50
CA PRO A 138 -24.02 -0.36 -2.89
C PRO A 138 -23.52 -1.80 -2.70
N ARG A 139 -23.67 -2.33 -1.48
CA ARG A 139 -23.33 -3.70 -1.13
C ARG A 139 -24.60 -4.45 -0.74
N ASP A 140 -24.58 -5.77 -0.92
CA ASP A 140 -25.68 -6.63 -0.48
C ASP A 140 -25.92 -6.48 1.03
N ALA A 141 -27.17 -6.61 1.48
CA ALA A 141 -27.52 -6.49 2.90
C ALA A 141 -26.71 -7.45 3.78
N SER A 142 -26.36 -8.64 3.26
CA SER A 142 -25.53 -9.63 3.95
C SER A 142 -24.15 -9.10 4.35
N PHE A 143 -23.58 -8.11 3.62
CA PHE A 143 -22.34 -7.45 4.01
C PHE A 143 -22.49 -6.72 5.33
N ALA A 144 -23.54 -5.91 5.46
CA ALA A 144 -23.83 -5.17 6.68
C ALA A 144 -24.16 -6.12 7.85
N GLU A 145 -24.93 -7.18 7.57
CA GLU A 145 -25.34 -8.18 8.55
C GLU A 145 -24.17 -9.02 9.08
N THR A 146 -23.16 -9.28 8.25
CA THR A 146 -22.01 -10.11 8.61
C THR A 146 -20.95 -9.35 9.38
N TYR A 147 -20.62 -8.11 8.97
CA TYR A 147 -19.44 -7.40 9.45
C TYR A 147 -19.74 -6.25 10.43
N PHE A 148 -21.01 -5.89 10.61
CA PHE A 148 -21.40 -4.74 11.43
C PHE A 148 -22.40 -5.13 12.51
N SER A 149 -22.23 -4.53 13.69
CA SER A 149 -23.19 -4.65 14.77
C SER A 149 -24.53 -4.00 14.39
N ALA A 150 -25.62 -4.42 15.05
CA ALA A 150 -26.95 -3.81 14.86
C ALA A 150 -26.95 -2.29 15.07
N ARG A 151 -26.09 -1.78 15.95
CA ARG A 151 -25.91 -0.34 16.20
C ARG A 151 -25.29 0.37 14.99
N GLU A 152 -24.22 -0.18 14.42
CA GLU A 152 -23.54 0.38 13.24
C GLU A 152 -24.44 0.34 12.01
N GLN A 153 -25.17 -0.76 11.81
CA GLN A 153 -26.18 -0.86 10.75
C GLN A 153 -27.26 0.21 10.89
N ALA A 154 -27.78 0.43 12.10
CA ALA A 154 -28.78 1.45 12.36
C ALA A 154 -28.22 2.88 12.22
N GLN A 155 -26.92 3.09 12.46
CA GLN A 155 -26.24 4.36 12.22
C GLN A 155 -26.13 4.63 10.71
N ALA A 156 -25.64 3.67 9.93
CA ALA A 156 -25.51 3.82 8.48
C ALA A 156 -26.87 4.05 7.80
N LYS A 157 -27.93 3.34 8.22
CA LYS A 157 -29.30 3.54 7.70
C LYS A 157 -29.87 4.95 7.93
N ARG A 158 -29.33 5.71 8.88
CA ARG A 158 -29.75 7.10 9.17
C ARG A 158 -28.89 8.14 8.46
N ALA A 159 -27.79 7.74 7.83
CA ALA A 159 -26.94 8.65 7.06
C ALA A 159 -27.60 9.03 5.73
N ASP A 160 -27.22 10.19 5.19
CA ASP A 160 -27.69 10.65 3.88
C ASP A 160 -27.28 9.68 2.75
N ASP A 161 -26.10 9.06 2.89
CA ASP A 161 -25.61 7.99 2.03
C ASP A 161 -25.22 6.75 2.87
N PRO A 162 -26.13 5.76 2.99
CA PRO A 162 -25.85 4.53 3.72
C PRO A 162 -24.69 3.71 3.15
N ALA A 163 -24.45 3.75 1.84
CA ALA A 163 -23.36 3.00 1.20
C ALA A 163 -22.01 3.63 1.54
N TYR A 164 -21.93 4.96 1.52
CA TYR A 164 -20.76 5.69 2.01
C TYR A 164 -20.51 5.39 3.48
N ALA A 165 -21.52 5.52 4.34
CA ALA A 165 -21.38 5.31 5.79
C ALA A 165 -20.87 3.89 6.13
N LEU A 166 -21.39 2.85 5.44
CA LEU A 166 -20.89 1.49 5.61
C LEU A 166 -19.46 1.32 5.10
N THR A 167 -19.12 1.92 3.95
CA THR A 167 -17.76 1.87 3.40
C THR A 167 -16.75 2.57 4.31
N GLU A 168 -17.10 3.72 4.86
CA GLU A 168 -16.26 4.47 5.79
C GLU A 168 -16.01 3.66 7.06
N MET A 169 -17.07 3.12 7.67
CA MET A 169 -16.94 2.27 8.85
C MET A 169 -16.12 1.00 8.57
N TRP A 170 -16.26 0.42 7.37
CA TRP A 170 -15.46 -0.72 6.93
C TRP A 170 -13.97 -0.37 6.86
N ALA A 171 -13.62 0.73 6.17
CA ALA A 171 -12.24 1.16 5.99
C ALA A 171 -11.54 1.51 7.31
N VAL A 172 -12.29 1.92 8.35
CA VAL A 172 -11.75 2.17 9.69
C VAL A 172 -11.53 0.86 10.48
N LYS A 173 -12.29 -0.20 10.20
CA LYS A 173 -12.20 -1.49 10.89
C LYS A 173 -11.12 -2.42 10.34
N ALA A 174 -10.84 -2.32 9.05
CA ALA A 174 -10.00 -3.25 8.29
C ALA A 174 -8.51 -3.21 8.68
#